data_AF-A0A9D9H1T0-F1
#
_entry.id   AF-A0A9D9H1T0-F1
#
_cell.length_a   1.000
_cell.length_b   1.000
_cell.length_c   1.000
_cell.angle_alpha   90.00
_cell.angle_beta   90.00
_cell.angle_gamma   90.00
#
_symmetry.space_group_name_H-M   'P 1'
#
loop_
_entity.id
_entity.type
_entity.pdbx_description
1 polymer ?
#
loop_
_entity_poly.entity_id
_entity_poly.type
_entity_poly.pdbx_seq_one_letter_code
_entity_poly.pdbx_strand_id
1 'polypeptide(L)'
;MIKPLDFVRINSNCDMYSCDNEKYVGLVTEVDSIDGSCSVEWLGEGNKHLHNAWWKPEELQKEDSLPNLLAREMAHPFGQNREKADEFYERR
;
A
#
# COMPACT_ATOMS: atom_id res chain seq x y z
N MET A 1 -5.07 -0.69 9.54
CA MET A 1 -4.73 -2.10 9.28
C MET A 1 -4.38 -2.24 7.82
N ILE A 2 -3.15 -2.68 7.53
CA ILE A 2 -2.66 -2.97 6.18
C ILE A 2 -3.22 -4.34 5.77
N LYS A 3 -3.55 -4.49 4.49
CA LYS A 3 -4.13 -5.71 3.90
C LYS A 3 -3.39 -6.08 2.61
N PRO A 4 -3.51 -7.34 2.15
CA PRO A 4 -3.09 -7.68 0.80
C PRO A 4 -3.72 -6.72 -0.23
N LEU A 5 -2.94 -6.37 -1.24
CA LEU A 5 -3.26 -5.41 -2.30
C LEU A 5 -3.31 -3.93 -1.87
N ASP A 6 -2.92 -3.62 -0.63
CA ASP A 6 -2.65 -2.24 -0.24
C ASP A 6 -1.33 -1.75 -0.87
N PHE A 7 -1.31 -0.49 -1.29
CA PHE A 7 -0.08 0.21 -1.65
C PHE A 7 0.51 0.87 -0.41
N VAL A 8 1.82 0.69 -0.22
CA VAL A 8 2.54 1.16 0.95
C VAL A 8 3.82 1.90 0.58
N ARG A 9 4.27 2.76 1.48
CA ARG A 9 5.63 3.34 1.53
C ARG A 9 6.29 2.95 2.84
N ILE A 10 7.61 3.07 2.89
CA ILE A 10 8.34 2.97 4.16
C ILE A 10 8.06 4.23 4.98
N ASN A 11 7.73 4.04 6.25
CA ASN A 11 7.48 5.12 7.20
C ASN A 11 8.80 5.78 7.62
N SER A 12 8.97 7.05 7.23
CA SER A 12 10.11 7.93 7.56
C SER A 12 10.47 7.98 9.03
N ASN A 13 9.47 7.79 9.90
CA ASN A 13 9.61 7.90 11.35
C ASN A 13 10.30 6.68 11.98
N CYS A 14 10.59 5.64 11.19
CA CYS A 14 11.49 4.57 11.62
C CYS A 14 12.93 5.00 11.37
N ASP A 15 13.64 5.35 12.45
CA ASP A 15 15.05 5.80 12.50
C ASP A 15 16.07 4.92 11.74
N MET A 16 15.64 3.75 11.24
CA MET A 16 16.47 2.76 10.58
C MET A 16 16.58 2.93 9.05
N TYR A 17 15.70 3.72 8.42
CA TYR A 17 15.68 3.86 6.96
C TYR A 17 16.13 5.25 6.51
N SER A 18 17.01 5.31 5.50
CA SER A 18 17.37 6.59 4.88
C SER A 18 16.14 7.20 4.21
N CYS A 19 16.04 8.52 4.23
CA CYS A 19 14.97 9.29 3.58
C CYS A 19 14.80 8.98 2.08
N ASP A 20 15.83 8.45 1.42
CA ASP A 20 15.74 7.97 0.03
C ASP A 20 14.82 6.77 -0.18
N ASN A 21 14.51 6.01 0.86
CA ASN A 21 13.66 4.82 0.78
C ASN A 21 12.16 5.16 0.72
N GLU A 22 11.77 6.36 1.12
CA GLU A 22 10.38 6.84 1.12
C GLU A 22 9.83 7.03 -0.31
N LYS A 23 10.71 7.14 -1.31
CA LYS A 23 10.31 7.34 -2.71
C LYS A 23 9.67 6.09 -3.33
N TYR A 24 9.96 4.90 -2.79
CA TYR A 24 9.45 3.65 -3.36
C TYR A 24 8.04 3.36 -2.87
N VAL A 25 7.18 2.93 -3.79
CA VAL A 25 5.85 2.39 -3.50
C VAL A 25 5.94 0.88 -3.63
N GLY A 26 5.38 0.17 -2.66
CA GLY A 26 5.26 -1.28 -2.65
C GLY A 26 3.82 -1.72 -2.68
N LEU A 27 3.59 -2.92 -3.21
CA LEU A 27 2.32 -3.63 -3.16
C LEU A 27 2.42 -4.72 -2.10
N VAL A 28 1.52 -4.72 -1.13
CA VAL A 28 1.44 -5.79 -0.15
C VAL A 28 0.90 -7.04 -0.82
N THR A 29 1.70 -8.11 -0.84
CA THR A 29 1.33 -9.39 -1.46
C THR A 29 0.77 -10.37 -0.43
N GLU A 30 1.25 -10.30 0.80
CA GLU A 30 0.85 -11.18 1.89
C GLU A 30 0.90 -10.43 3.23
N VAL A 31 0.07 -10.86 4.18
CA VAL A 31 0.09 -10.38 5.57
C VAL A 31 0.08 -11.59 6.49
N ASP A 32 1.07 -11.70 7.36
CA ASP A 32 1.19 -12.76 8.35
C ASP A 32 0.05 -12.68 9.38
N SER A 33 -0.52 -13.84 9.71
CA SER A 33 -1.68 -13.93 10.61
C SER A 33 -1.33 -13.86 12.10
N ILE A 34 -0.06 -14.01 12.46
CA ILE A 34 0.43 -14.06 13.85
C ILE A 34 0.88 -12.68 14.30
N ASP A 35 1.77 -12.05 13.53
CA ASP A 35 2.38 -10.76 13.90
C ASP A 35 1.98 -9.59 13.00
N GLY A 36 1.23 -9.85 11.93
CA GLY A 36 0.78 -8.82 10.99
C GLY A 36 1.88 -8.32 10.04
N SER A 37 3.07 -8.93 10.05
CA SER A 37 4.14 -8.57 9.13
C SER A 37 3.68 -8.72 7.68
N CYS A 38 4.13 -7.80 6.84
CA CYS A 38 3.67 -7.64 5.47
C CYS A 38 4.78 -8.05 4.51
N SER A 39 4.48 -8.96 3.59
CA SER A 39 5.32 -9.20 2.42
C SER A 39 5.03 -8.11 1.40
N VAL A 40 6.07 -7.41 0.93
CA VAL A 40 5.91 -6.25 0.04
C VAL A 40 6.72 -6.45 -1.24
N GLU A 41 6.04 -6.40 -2.37
CA GLU A 41 6.64 -6.34 -3.70
C GLU A 41 6.86 -4.87 -4.08
N TRP A 42 8.11 -4.42 -4.15
CA TRP A 42 8.41 -3.01 -4.42
C TRP A 42 8.41 -2.70 -5.91
N LEU A 43 7.66 -1.67 -6.29
CA LEU A 43 7.52 -1.28 -7.69
C LEU A 43 8.80 -0.60 -8.22
N GLY A 44 9.11 -0.86 -9.49
CA GLY A 44 10.26 -0.29 -10.18
C GLY A 44 11.59 -0.79 -9.62
N GLU A 45 12.47 0.14 -9.24
CA GLU A 45 13.81 -0.18 -8.74
C GLU A 45 13.83 -0.51 -7.23
N GLY A 46 12.70 -0.42 -6.53
CA GLY A 46 12.63 -0.60 -5.08
C GLY A 46 13.19 -1.95 -4.60
N ASN A 47 12.87 -3.04 -5.30
CA ASN A 47 13.36 -4.40 -4.97
C ASN A 47 14.89 -4.55 -5.08
N LYS A 48 15.58 -3.65 -5.78
CA LYS A 48 17.05 -3.67 -5.88
C LYS A 48 17.74 -2.94 -4.73
N HIS A 49 17.02 -2.04 -4.06
CA HIS A 49 17.55 -1.16 -3.03
C HIS A 49 17.07 -1.51 -1.63
N LEU A 50 15.91 -2.18 -1.53
CA LEU A 50 15.31 -2.59 -0.28
C LEU A 50 15.66 -4.07 -0.02
N HIS A 51 16.18 -4.32 1.18
CA HIS A 51 16.81 -5.59 1.53
C HIS A 51 15.86 -6.60 2.17
N ASN A 52 14.70 -6.14 2.66
CA ASN A 52 13.73 -6.98 3.37
C ASN A 52 12.52 -7.30 2.49
N ALA A 53 12.13 -8.57 2.48
CA ALA A 53 10.88 -9.03 1.89
C ALA A 53 9.69 -8.83 2.84
N TRP A 54 9.93 -8.93 4.15
CA TRP A 54 8.91 -8.83 5.20
C TRP A 54 9.14 -7.59 6.07
N TRP A 55 8.07 -6.86 6.34
CA TRP A 55 8.08 -5.56 7.02
C TRP A 55 7.06 -5.55 8.14
N LYS A 56 7.39 -4.93 9.27
CA LYS A 56 6.40 -4.75 10.33
C LYS A 56 5.37 -3.69 9.95
N PRO A 57 4.11 -3.79 10.42
CA PRO A 57 3.08 -2.79 10.12
C PRO A 57 3.47 -1.36 10.46
N GLU A 58 4.26 -1.15 11.52
CA GLU A 58 4.66 0.18 11.99
C GLU A 58 5.71 0.85 11.07
N GLU A 59 6.45 0.03 10.32
CA GLU A 59 7.46 0.46 9.34
C GLU A 59 6.83 0.86 8.01
N LEU A 60 5.53 0.63 7.83
CA LEU A 60 4.82 0.86 6.59
C LEU A 60 3.72 1.90 6.75
N GLN A 61 3.67 2.84 5.81
CA GLN A 61 2.58 3.79 5.65
C GLN A 61 1.71 3.37 4.47
N LYS A 62 0.42 3.10 4.73
CA LYS A 62 -0.55 2.81 3.67
C LYS A 62 -0.91 4.09 2.90
N GLU A 63 -0.69 4.07 1.59
CA GLU A 63 -1.04 5.13 0.65
C GLU A 63 -2.47 4.93 0.11
N ASP A 64 -2.74 3.78 -0.51
CA ASP A 64 -4.03 3.45 -1.12
C ASP A 64 -4.22 1.92 -1.18
N SER A 65 -5.19 1.42 -1.94
CA SER A 65 -5.32 0.00 -2.27
C SER A 65 -5.72 -0.21 -3.72
N LEU A 66 -5.22 -1.30 -4.32
CA LEU A 66 -5.56 -1.66 -5.69
C LEU A 66 -7.09 -1.86 -5.89
N PRO A 67 -7.83 -2.49 -4.95
CA PRO A 67 -9.28 -2.56 -5.05
C PRO A 67 -9.96 -1.19 -5.07
N ASN A 68 -9.47 -0.23 -4.28
CA ASN A 68 -10.01 1.14 -4.27
C ASN A 68 -9.75 1.84 -5.60
N LEU A 69 -8.53 1.76 -6.13
CA LEU A 69 -8.18 2.34 -7.44
C LEU A 69 -9.04 1.74 -8.56
N LEU A 70 -9.18 0.41 -8.61
CA LEU A 70 -10.01 -0.25 -9.63
C LEU A 70 -11.48 0.13 -9.49
N ALA A 71 -12.04 0.13 -8.28
CA ALA A 71 -13.43 0.51 -8.05
C ALA A 71 -13.72 1.94 -8.54
N ARG A 72 -12.75 2.84 -8.40
CA ARG A 72 -12.85 4.23 -8.87
C ARG A 72 -12.78 4.36 -10.39
N GLU A 73 -11.91 3.60 -11.05
CA GLU A 73 -11.83 3.59 -12.52
C GLU A 73 -13.04 2.91 -13.17
N MET A 74 -13.72 2.03 -12.43
CA MET A 74 -14.98 1.42 -12.89
C MET A 74 -16.20 2.34 -12.73
N ALA A 75 -16.08 3.48 -12.02
CA ALA A 75 -17.13 4.47 -11.96
C ALA A 75 -17.22 5.22 -13.29
N HIS A 76 -18.43 5.47 -13.79
CA HIS A 76 -18.59 6.21 -15.05
C HIS A 76 -17.98 7.62 -14.89
N PRO A 77 -17.27 8.18 -15.89
CA PRO A 77 -16.65 9.51 -15.79
C PRO A 77 -17.60 10.65 -15.41
N PHE A 78 -18.91 10.48 -15.68
CA PHE A 78 -19.99 11.40 -15.31
C PHE A 78 -20.64 11.09 -13.95
N GLY A 79 -20.02 10.26 -13.11
CA GLY A 79 -20.39 10.07 -11.71
C GLY A 79 -21.37 8.92 -11.40
N GLN A 80 -21.83 8.16 -12.39
CA GLN A 80 -22.67 6.98 -12.10
C GLN A 80 -21.86 5.93 -11.34
N ASN A 81 -22.39 5.48 -10.20
CA ASN A 81 -21.79 4.54 -9.24
C ASN A 81 -20.59 5.06 -8.42
N ARG A 82 -20.24 6.35 -8.49
CA ARG A 82 -19.16 6.91 -7.67
C ARG A 82 -19.48 6.84 -6.17
N GLU A 83 -20.71 7.16 -5.79
CA GLU A 83 -21.19 7.04 -4.40
C GLU A 83 -21.13 5.59 -3.91
N LYS A 84 -21.52 4.63 -4.74
CA LYS A 84 -21.41 3.20 -4.41
C LYS A 84 -19.97 2.73 -4.26
N ALA A 85 -19.04 3.21 -5.07
CA ALA A 85 -17.62 2.86 -4.90
C ALA A 85 -17.08 3.44 -3.58
N ASP A 86 -17.45 4.70 -3.27
CA ASP A 86 -17.06 5.37 -2.03
C ASP A 86 -17.66 4.67 -0.77
N GLU A 87 -18.80 3.97 -0.88
CA GLU A 87 -19.38 3.14 0.22
C GLU A 87 -18.46 1.98 0.64
N PHE A 88 -17.78 1.35 -0.31
CA PHE A 88 -16.90 0.20 -0.04
C PHE A 88 -15.45 0.59 0.19
N TYR A 89 -15.01 1.71 -0.41
CA TYR A 89 -13.63 2.17 -0.35
C TYR A 89 -13.58 3.68 -0.11
N GLU A 90 -13.30 4.07 1.13
CA GLU A 90 -13.17 5.47 1.52
C GLU A 90 -12.04 6.17 0.75
N ARG A 91 -12.25 7.44 0.41
CA ARG A 91 -11.18 8.30 -0.10
C ARG A 91 -10.29 8.73 1.05
N ARG A 92 -9.00 8.45 0.90
CA ARG A 92 -7.93 9.01 1.72
C ARG A 92 -7.38 10.28 1.09
#